data_AF-A0A2S9G5B5-F1
#
_entry.id   AF-A0A2S9G5B5-F1
#
_cell.length_a   1.000
_cell.length_b   1.000
_cell.length_c   1.000
_cell.angle_alpha   90.00
_cell.angle_beta   90.00
_cell.angle_gamma   90.00
#
_symmetry.space_group_name_H-M   'P 1'
#
loop_
_entity.id
_entity.type
_entity.pdbx_description
1 polymer ?
#
loop_
_entity_poly.entity_id
_entity_poly.type
_entity_poly.pdbx_seq_one_letter_code
_entity_poly.pdbx_strand_id
1 'polypeptide(L)'
;VESVDYSYSFDDDLQQSWTWTERFAAQPEILSYLEHVADRFDLRRHYAFGTSVTGADFDRRTGTWEVHTADGARHSAQFLLCATG
;
A
#
# COMPACT_ATOMS: atom_id res chain seq x y z
N VAL A 1 -16.90 11.61 -6.05
CA VAL A 1 -17.16 10.21 -6.47
C VAL A 1 -17.84 9.53 -5.31
N GLU A 2 -18.86 8.71 -5.54
CA GLU A 2 -19.59 8.04 -4.47
C GLU A 2 -18.70 6.95 -3.83
N SER A 3 -18.93 6.62 -2.56
CA SER A 3 -18.09 5.64 -1.82
C SER A 3 -18.01 4.28 -2.51
N VAL A 4 -19.09 3.84 -3.15
CA VAL A 4 -19.14 2.58 -3.92
C VAL A 4 -18.18 2.62 -5.12
N ASP A 5 -18.12 3.74 -5.83
CA ASP A 5 -17.22 3.93 -6.97
C ASP A 5 -15.77 4.20 -6.54
N TYR A 6 -15.55 4.70 -5.31
CA TYR A 6 -14.23 4.95 -4.73
C TYR A 6 -13.77 3.80 -3.83
N SER A 7 -13.89 2.57 -4.35
CA SER A 7 -13.50 1.34 -3.68
C SER A 7 -12.75 0.42 -4.65
N TYR A 8 -12.06 -0.61 -4.13
CA TYR A 8 -11.39 -1.58 -4.97
C TYR A 8 -12.36 -2.59 -5.58
N SER A 9 -12.21 -2.84 -6.88
CA SER A 9 -13.06 -3.76 -7.66
C SER A 9 -12.37 -5.06 -8.12
N PHE A 10 -11.16 -5.34 -7.61
CA PHE A 10 -10.38 -6.50 -8.06
C PHE A 10 -10.85 -7.85 -7.48
N ASP A 11 -11.70 -7.83 -6.45
CA ASP A 11 -12.20 -9.01 -5.73
C ASP A 11 -13.70 -8.81 -5.43
N ASP A 12 -14.54 -9.71 -5.96
CA ASP A 12 -16.00 -9.61 -5.81
C ASP A 12 -16.44 -9.83 -4.36
N ASP A 13 -15.80 -10.77 -3.64
CA ASP A 13 -16.12 -11.05 -2.24
C ASP A 13 -15.79 -9.85 -1.33
N LEU A 14 -14.69 -9.14 -1.61
CA LEU A 14 -14.34 -7.90 -0.93
C LEU A 14 -15.45 -6.85 -1.09
N GLN A 15 -15.92 -6.64 -2.32
CA GLN A 15 -16.99 -5.69 -2.62
C GLN A 15 -18.26 -6.03 -1.84
N GLN A 16 -18.63 -7.32 -1.75
CA GLN A 16 -19.82 -7.76 -1.02
C GLN A 16 -19.64 -7.75 0.50
N SER A 17 -18.39 -7.86 0.99
CA SER A 17 -18.08 -7.91 2.42
C SER A 17 -18.12 -6.56 3.13
N TRP A 18 -18.14 -5.44 2.38
CA TRP A 18 -18.10 -4.09 2.95
C TRP A 18 -19.40 -3.34 2.69
N THR A 19 -19.93 -2.69 3.72
CA THR A 19 -21.12 -1.84 3.61
C THR A 19 -20.76 -0.42 4.00
N TRP A 20 -20.78 0.49 3.03
CA TRP A 20 -20.57 1.92 3.27
C TRP A 20 -21.74 2.51 4.04
N THR A 21 -21.44 3.30 5.06
CA THR A 21 -22.43 3.96 5.93
C THR A 21 -22.97 5.25 5.32
N GLU A 22 -22.20 5.90 4.45
CA GLU A 22 -22.56 7.16 3.79
C GLU A 22 -22.29 7.13 2.28
N ARG A 23 -23.05 7.93 1.52
CA ARG A 23 -22.85 8.12 0.07
C ARG A 23 -21.47 8.67 -0.27
N PHE A 24 -20.90 9.47 0.64
CA PHE A 24 -19.54 10.01 0.57
C PHE A 24 -18.84 9.75 1.89
N ALA A 25 -18.10 8.65 1.95
CA ALA A 25 -17.39 8.19 3.14
C ALA A 25 -16.38 9.25 3.60
N ALA A 26 -16.40 9.55 4.90
CA ALA A 26 -15.37 10.38 5.52
C ALA A 26 -14.04 9.61 5.62
N GLN A 27 -12.93 10.35 5.83
CA GLN A 27 -11.59 9.77 5.97
C GLN A 27 -11.50 8.59 6.96
N PRO A 28 -12.17 8.61 8.14
CA PRO A 28 -12.10 7.48 9.07
C PRO A 28 -12.69 6.18 8.51
N GLU A 29 -13.77 6.26 7.73
CA GLU A 29 -14.39 5.09 7.11
C GLU A 29 -13.54 4.56 5.96
N ILE A 30 -12.96 5.46 5.14
CA ILE A 30 -12.02 5.08 4.08
C ILE A 30 -10.80 4.38 4.68
N LEU A 31 -10.23 4.89 5.77
CA LEU A 31 -9.12 4.24 6.45
C LEU A 31 -9.52 2.85 6.97
N SER A 32 -10.68 2.74 7.61
CA SER A 32 -11.20 1.45 8.10
C SER A 32 -11.38 0.42 6.98
N TYR A 33 -11.86 0.88 5.81
CA TYR A 33 -11.95 0.04 4.61
C TYR A 33 -10.57 -0.46 4.14
N LEU A 34 -9.58 0.42 4.05
CA LEU A 34 -8.22 0.04 3.64
C LEU A 34 -7.57 -0.91 4.65
N GLU A 35 -7.83 -0.70 5.94
CA GLU A 35 -7.39 -1.60 7.01
C GLU A 35 -8.02 -2.99 6.88
N HIS A 36 -9.33 -3.08 6.59
CA HIS A 36 -10.04 -4.33 6.31
C HIS A 36 -9.45 -5.07 5.12
N VAL A 37 -9.16 -4.37 4.02
CA VAL A 37 -8.50 -4.94 2.84
C VAL A 37 -7.14 -5.52 3.22
N ALA A 38 -6.32 -4.76 3.94
CA ALA A 38 -4.98 -5.21 4.32
C ALA A 38 -5.01 -6.42 5.28
N ASP A 39 -6.04 -6.58 6.11
CA ASP A 39 -6.20 -7.73 7.00
C ASP A 39 -6.70 -8.96 6.23
N ARG A 40 -7.72 -8.77 5.37
CA ARG A 40 -8.31 -9.83 4.55
C ARG A 40 -7.26 -10.56 3.70
N PHE A 41 -6.33 -9.82 3.11
CA PHE A 41 -5.27 -10.38 2.26
C PHE A 41 -3.94 -10.59 2.99
N ASP A 42 -3.91 -10.40 4.32
CA ASP A 42 -2.74 -10.53 5.19
C ASP A 42 -1.51 -9.78 4.63
N LEU A 43 -1.73 -8.53 4.23
CA LEU A 43 -0.70 -7.69 3.58
C LEU A 43 0.26 -7.08 4.61
N ARG A 44 -0.21 -6.84 5.84
CA ARG A 44 0.55 -6.16 6.89
C ARG A 44 1.87 -6.83 7.23
N ARG A 45 1.98 -8.15 7.05
CA ARG A 45 3.24 -8.90 7.28
C ARG A 45 4.39 -8.45 6.37
N HIS A 46 4.08 -7.78 5.26
CA HIS A 46 5.06 -7.26 4.29
C HIS A 46 5.34 -5.77 4.45
N TYR A 47 4.64 -5.09 5.36
CA TYR A 47 4.81 -3.66 5.56
C TYR A 47 5.92 -3.36 6.56
N ALA A 48 6.72 -2.35 6.27
CA ALA A 48 7.63 -1.73 7.22
C ALA A 48 7.12 -0.32 7.55
N PHE A 49 6.23 -0.22 8.54
CA PHE A 49 5.75 1.08 9.02
C PHE A 49 6.84 1.81 9.81
N GLY A 50 6.76 3.14 9.84
CA GLY A 50 7.78 3.98 10.49
C GLY A 50 9.11 4.04 9.72
N THR A 51 9.19 3.41 8.55
CA THR A 51 10.37 3.42 7.69
C THR A 51 10.17 4.37 6.53
N SER A 52 10.89 5.49 6.52
CA SER A 52 10.88 6.42 5.39
C SER A 52 12.01 6.09 4.42
N VAL A 53 11.67 5.84 3.15
CA VAL A 53 12.63 5.73 2.06
C VAL A 53 13.18 7.12 1.74
N THR A 54 14.49 7.27 1.69
CA THR A 54 15.20 8.54 1.45
C THR A 54 15.84 8.62 0.07
N GLY A 55 16.05 7.49 -0.58
CA GLY A 55 16.59 7.42 -1.94
C GLY A 55 16.70 5.99 -2.45
N ALA A 56 17.08 5.84 -3.72
CA ALA A 56 17.42 4.56 -4.31
C ALA A 56 18.39 4.74 -5.47
N ASP A 57 19.38 3.84 -5.58
CA ASP A 57 20.38 3.82 -6.63
C ASP A 57 20.31 2.49 -7.42
N PHE A 58 20.45 2.55 -8.74
CA PHE A 58 20.50 1.34 -9.56
C PHE A 58 21.93 0.86 -9.76
N ASP A 59 22.27 -0.32 -9.22
CA ASP A 59 23.54 -1.00 -9.46
C ASP A 59 23.48 -1.76 -10.79
N ARG A 60 24.13 -1.21 -11.81
CA ARG A 60 24.20 -1.79 -13.16
C ARG A 60 24.96 -3.11 -13.22
N ARG A 61 25.87 -3.39 -12.28
CA ARG A 61 26.65 -4.62 -12.27
C ARG A 61 25.80 -5.81 -11.84
N THR A 62 24.88 -5.57 -10.89
CA THR A 62 23.97 -6.60 -10.37
C THR A 62 22.60 -6.56 -11.04
N GLY A 63 22.24 -5.46 -11.69
CA GLY A 63 20.92 -5.25 -12.26
C GLY A 63 19.85 -5.06 -11.18
N THR A 64 20.20 -4.49 -10.03
CA THR A 64 19.30 -4.31 -8.89
C THR A 64 19.28 -2.87 -8.40
N TRP A 65 18.20 -2.51 -7.72
CA TRP A 65 18.07 -1.28 -6.94
C TRP A 65 18.59 -1.50 -5.52
N GLU A 66 19.38 -0.55 -5.02
CA GLU A 66 19.69 -0.38 -3.60
C GLU A 66 18.85 0.78 -3.07
N VAL A 67 17.89 0.48 -2.19
CA VAL A 67 16.98 1.44 -1.57
C VAL A 67 17.51 1.82 -0.19
N HIS A 68 17.54 3.12 0.10
CA HIS A 68 18.02 3.69 1.36
C HIS A 68 16.85 4.18 2.21
N THR A 69 16.95 3.95 3.51
CA THR A 69 15.93 4.37 4.48
C THR A 69 16.53 5.34 5.51
N ALA A 70 15.66 6.13 6.15
CA ALA A 70 16.07 7.19 7.08
C ALA A 70 16.78 6.66 8.35
N ASP A 71 16.55 5.41 8.72
CA ASP A 71 17.24 4.70 9.80
C ASP A 71 18.63 4.18 9.39
N GLY A 72 19.05 4.43 8.14
CA GLY A 72 20.34 4.02 7.59
C GLY A 72 20.37 2.61 7.02
N ALA A 73 19.24 1.88 7.02
CA ALA A 73 19.18 0.57 6.39
C ALA A 73 19.24 0.65 4.86
N ARG A 74 19.63 -0.48 4.25
CA ARG A 74 19.70 -0.66 2.81
C ARG A 74 19.01 -1.94 2.39
N HIS A 75 18.19 -1.85 1.36
CA HIS A 75 17.43 -2.98 0.83
C HIS A 75 17.74 -3.17 -0.65
N SER A 76 18.07 -4.40 -1.07
CA SER A 76 18.31 -4.72 -2.48
C SER A 76 17.06 -5.37 -3.09
N ALA A 77 16.67 -4.91 -4.29
CA ALA A 77 15.54 -5.46 -5.03
C ALA A 77 15.79 -5.43 -6.54
N GLN A 78 15.27 -6.41 -7.28
CA GLN A 78 15.33 -6.41 -8.75
C GLN A 78 14.45 -5.31 -9.35
N PHE A 79 13.30 -5.06 -8.74
CA PHE A 79 12.30 -4.10 -9.20
C PHE A 79 12.00 -3.09 -8.10
N LEU A 80 11.75 -1.85 -8.48
CA LEU A 80 11.33 -0.77 -7.60
C LEU A 80 10.02 -0.19 -8.16
N LEU A 81 8.95 -0.26 -7.37
CA LEU A 81 7.64 0.31 -7.71
C LEU A 81 7.32 1.45 -6.74
N CYS A 82 7.17 2.66 -7.26
CA CYS A 82 6.89 3.86 -6.46
C CYS A 82 5.38 4.14 -6.43
N ALA A 83 4.72 3.77 -5.33
CA ALA A 83 3.31 4.10 -5.05
C ALA A 83 3.22 5.20 -3.96
N THR A 84 3.91 6.32 -4.16
CA THR A 84 4.23 7.32 -3.11
C THR A 84 3.25 8.50 -3.02
N GLY A 85 2.07 8.42 -3.64
CA GLY A 85 1.06 9.48 -3.61
C GLY A 85 0.19 9.52 -4.85
#